data_AF-I0YPK2-F1
#
_entry.id   AF-I0YPK2-F1
#
_cell.length_a   1.000
_cell.length_b   1.000
_cell.length_c   1.000
_cell.angle_alpha   90.00
_cell.angle_beta   90.00
_cell.angle_gamma   90.00
#
_symmetry.space_group_name_H-M   'P 1'
#
loop_
_entity.id
_entity.type
_entity.pdbx_description
1 polymer ?
#
loop_
_entity_poly.entity_id
_entity_poly.type
_entity_poly.pdbx_seq_one_letter_code
_entity_poly.pdbx_strand_id
1 'polypeptide(L)'
;MKKKKALQEKSKRAQRRYRERKKAESEELKKQIEELSNRLSSLTAERNNLQNRNSLLEKVVQVRGSGGDAASSQALDMPAAVPDHVTASATFLGLVYPGRGLESSIRKEHMDNMTPEDYKKVWRDYINKLTHLLLASEEGGDGAALAQIHELVEAQRWAVQWYGKNDMSKLMKISLDVRREGSTHFRSVEAARSLLASLGLSMDQKFRIVALRRQFLGRLQGIQHSRAVAAAALRAAMPESYDDIAGLNAFTEASIAQEGHLRALIQEHQEAYGLAQYGIREDARLLVDAYPLPPDPLLLSRLVAEELRDPSAHPSAAAAIEAGPRSAPGNLLSLAPALPSLEFPPLPGDFFEAPAEPQPSKSSPPAHTVTTGFI
;
A
#
# COMPACT_ATOMS: atom_id res chain seq x y z
N MET A 1 26.75 -64.42 -52.26
CA MET A 1 26.00 -63.85 -51.11
C MET A 1 26.77 -62.80 -50.28
N LYS A 2 28.08 -62.97 -49.98
CA LYS A 2 28.85 -62.03 -49.15
C LYS A 2 28.89 -60.57 -49.66
N LYS A 3 28.98 -60.34 -50.98
CA LYS A 3 28.96 -58.99 -51.59
C LYS A 3 27.65 -58.20 -51.35
N LYS A 4 26.49 -58.86 -51.37
CA LYS A 4 25.18 -58.20 -51.09
C LYS A 4 25.08 -57.73 -49.63
N LYS A 5 25.58 -58.53 -48.67
CA LYS A 5 25.62 -58.13 -47.25
C LYS A 5 26.54 -56.91 -47.02
N ALA A 6 27.71 -56.87 -47.68
CA ALA A 6 28.62 -55.73 -47.58
C ALA A 6 28.03 -54.42 -48.16
N LEU A 7 27.26 -54.50 -49.25
CA LEU A 7 26.55 -53.34 -49.81
C LEU A 7 25.42 -52.84 -48.89
N GLN A 8 24.67 -53.75 -48.28
CA GLN A 8 23.63 -53.39 -47.31
C GLN A 8 24.21 -52.73 -46.06
N GLU A 9 25.34 -53.22 -45.53
CA GLU A 9 26.01 -52.58 -44.41
C GLU A 9 26.55 -51.18 -44.76
N LYS A 10 27.11 -51.00 -45.96
CA LYS A 10 27.53 -49.67 -46.44
C LYS A 10 26.35 -48.70 -46.52
N SER A 11 25.21 -49.14 -47.05
CA SER A 11 23.99 -48.32 -47.12
C SER A 11 23.45 -47.96 -45.73
N LYS A 12 23.40 -48.92 -44.79
CA LYS A 12 22.99 -48.65 -43.40
C LYS A 12 23.91 -47.63 -42.71
N ARG A 13 25.24 -47.75 -42.89
CA ARG A 13 26.21 -46.79 -42.35
C ARG A 13 26.05 -45.40 -42.97
N ALA A 14 25.83 -45.32 -44.28
CA ALA A 14 25.58 -44.06 -44.98
C ALA A 14 24.30 -43.38 -44.48
N GLN A 15 23.20 -44.13 -44.35
CA GLN A 15 21.93 -43.61 -43.86
C GLN A 15 22.02 -43.14 -42.40
N ARG A 16 22.75 -43.87 -41.55
CA ARG A 16 23.00 -43.45 -40.16
C ARG A 16 23.77 -42.13 -40.10
N ARG A 17 24.87 -42.01 -40.86
CA ARG A 17 25.65 -40.76 -40.96
C ARG A 17 24.81 -39.60 -41.47
N TYR A 18 23.92 -39.84 -42.44
CA TYR A 18 23.01 -38.81 -42.94
C TYR A 18 22.05 -38.32 -41.86
N ARG A 19 21.43 -39.23 -41.10
CA ARG A 19 20.53 -38.88 -39.98
C ARG A 19 21.26 -38.13 -38.87
N GLU A 20 22.47 -38.56 -38.53
CA GLU A 20 23.31 -37.89 -37.54
C GLU A 20 23.66 -36.46 -38.00
N ARG A 21 24.00 -36.25 -39.29
CA ARG A 21 24.22 -34.90 -39.85
C ARG A 21 22.97 -34.03 -39.81
N LYS A 22 21.81 -34.57 -40.20
CA LYS A 22 20.54 -33.81 -40.14
C LYS A 22 20.11 -33.47 -38.72
N LYS A 23 20.42 -34.33 -37.75
CA LYS A 23 20.18 -34.05 -36.34
C LYS A 23 21.10 -32.93 -35.83
N ALA A 24 22.39 -32.99 -36.15
CA ALA A 24 23.34 -31.94 -35.79
C ALA A 24 22.96 -30.59 -36.43
N GLU A 25 22.53 -30.58 -37.68
CA GLU A 25 22.05 -29.38 -38.38
C GLU A 25 20.81 -28.76 -37.69
N SER A 26 19.85 -29.59 -37.25
CA SER A 26 18.66 -29.06 -36.56
C SER A 26 18.96 -28.58 -35.14
N GLU A 27 19.90 -29.21 -34.43
CA GLU A 27 20.37 -28.74 -33.13
C GLU A 27 21.12 -27.40 -33.25
N GLU A 28 21.94 -27.23 -34.29
CA GLU A 28 22.62 -25.96 -34.57
C GLU A 28 21.65 -24.83 -34.90
N LEU A 29 20.65 -25.08 -35.76
CA LEU A 29 19.61 -24.10 -36.07
C LEU A 29 18.80 -23.70 -34.83
N LYS A 30 18.52 -24.64 -33.92
CA LYS A 30 17.83 -24.33 -32.64
C LYS A 30 18.66 -23.41 -31.77
N LYS A 31 19.97 -23.65 -31.66
CA LYS A 31 20.88 -22.75 -30.92
C LYS A 31 20.91 -21.35 -31.53
N GLN A 32 20.93 -21.25 -32.86
CA GLN A 32 20.90 -19.95 -33.54
C GLN A 32 19.58 -19.20 -33.29
N ILE A 33 18.44 -19.89 -33.28
CA ILE A 33 17.15 -19.29 -32.95
C ILE A 33 17.13 -18.79 -31.50
N GLU A 34 17.65 -19.58 -30.56
CA GLU A 34 17.73 -19.19 -29.15
C GLU A 34 18.64 -17.98 -28.95
N GLU A 35 19.81 -17.95 -29.60
CA GLU A 35 20.73 -16.81 -29.56
C GLU A 35 20.12 -15.55 -30.17
N LEU A 36 19.45 -15.65 -31.33
CA LEU A 36 18.77 -14.52 -31.95
C LEU A 36 17.58 -14.02 -31.13
N SER A 37 16.83 -14.93 -30.48
CA SER A 37 15.74 -14.57 -29.56
C SER A 37 16.27 -13.80 -28.35
N ASN A 38 17.38 -14.26 -27.76
CA ASN A 38 18.05 -13.57 -26.65
C ASN A 38 18.60 -12.20 -27.06
N ARG A 39 19.13 -12.06 -28.29
CA ARG A 39 19.55 -10.76 -28.81
C ARG A 39 18.36 -9.82 -29.04
N LEU A 40 17.25 -10.31 -29.59
CA LEU A 40 16.04 -9.51 -29.79
C LEU A 40 15.44 -9.04 -28.46
N SER A 41 15.39 -9.90 -27.44
CA SER A 41 14.89 -9.51 -26.12
C SER A 41 15.80 -8.45 -25.48
N SER A 42 17.12 -8.62 -25.57
CA SER A 42 18.10 -7.64 -25.10
C SER A 42 17.98 -6.29 -25.81
N LEU A 43 17.90 -6.29 -27.15
CA LEU A 43 17.71 -5.06 -27.93
C LEU A 43 16.35 -4.40 -27.66
N THR A 44 15.30 -5.17 -27.41
CA THR A 44 13.99 -4.62 -27.04
C THR A 44 14.03 -3.94 -25.68
N ALA A 45 14.70 -4.55 -24.70
CA ALA A 45 14.91 -3.94 -23.38
C ALA A 45 15.74 -2.65 -23.49
N GLU A 46 16.80 -2.65 -24.30
CA GLU A 46 17.63 -1.47 -24.54
C GLU A 46 16.87 -0.36 -25.26
N ARG A 47 16.08 -0.71 -26.29
CA ARG A 47 15.17 0.23 -26.96
C ARG A 47 14.19 0.86 -25.97
N ASN A 48 13.54 0.06 -25.13
CA ASN A 48 12.59 0.58 -24.14
C ASN A 48 13.28 1.50 -23.13
N ASN A 49 14.49 1.17 -22.70
CA ASN A 49 15.30 2.02 -21.82
C ASN A 49 15.65 3.35 -22.49
N LEU A 50 16.11 3.33 -23.74
CA LEU A 50 16.42 4.53 -24.51
C LEU A 50 15.18 5.38 -24.78
N GLN A 51 14.04 4.75 -25.09
CA GLN A 51 12.76 5.44 -25.29
C GLN A 51 12.28 6.12 -24.00
N ASN A 52 12.41 5.44 -22.85
CA ASN A 52 12.10 6.03 -21.54
C ASN A 52 13.04 7.20 -21.23
N ARG A 53 14.34 7.05 -21.50
CA ARG A 53 15.33 8.12 -21.32
C ARG A 53 15.07 9.31 -22.23
N ASN A 54 14.71 9.09 -23.49
CA ASN A 54 14.33 10.16 -24.42
C ASN A 54 13.05 10.85 -23.97
N SER A 55 12.02 10.11 -23.55
CA SER A 55 10.79 10.72 -23.02
C SER A 55 11.07 11.58 -21.77
N LEU A 56 11.96 11.12 -20.88
CA LEU A 56 12.40 11.89 -19.72
C LEU A 56 13.18 13.15 -20.14
N LEU A 57 14.11 13.03 -21.10
CA LEU A 57 14.86 14.18 -21.59
C LEU A 57 13.97 15.19 -22.32
N GLU A 58 13.02 14.73 -23.13
CA GLU A 58 12.01 15.59 -23.78
C GLU A 58 11.17 16.33 -22.74
N LYS A 59 10.73 15.65 -21.68
CA LYS A 59 10.03 16.29 -20.55
C LYS A 59 10.93 17.30 -19.82
N VAL A 60 12.19 16.97 -19.56
CA VAL A 60 13.16 17.88 -18.93
C VAL A 60 13.42 19.11 -19.81
N VAL A 61 13.53 18.93 -21.12
CA VAL A 61 13.68 20.03 -22.08
C VAL A 61 12.40 20.86 -22.15
N GLN A 62 11.22 20.25 -22.12
CA GLN A 62 9.94 20.95 -22.11
C GLN A 62 9.78 21.80 -20.84
N VAL A 63 10.15 21.25 -19.67
CA VAL A 63 10.15 21.96 -18.38
C VAL A 63 11.18 23.09 -18.37
N ARG A 64 12.38 22.87 -18.91
CA ARG A 64 13.44 23.89 -18.99
C ARG A 64 13.17 24.95 -20.06
N GLY A 65 12.44 24.62 -21.12
CA GLY A 65 12.04 25.53 -22.19
C GLY A 65 10.82 26.40 -21.86
N SER A 66 10.04 26.02 -20.85
CA SER A 66 8.84 26.76 -20.41
C SER A 66 9.03 27.56 -19.11
N GLY A 67 10.18 27.46 -18.45
CA GLY A 67 10.50 28.23 -17.24
C GLY A 67 11.97 28.59 -17.15
N GLY A 68 12.30 29.83 -17.53
CA GLY A 68 13.58 30.45 -17.19
C GLY A 68 13.71 30.68 -15.69
N ASP A 69 14.94 30.47 -15.21
CA ASP A 69 15.51 30.94 -13.94
C ASP A 69 14.72 30.73 -12.65
N ALA A 70 15.01 29.63 -11.95
CA ALA A 70 15.36 29.67 -10.53
C ALA A 70 15.91 28.30 -10.07
N ALA A 71 17.15 28.32 -9.61
CA ALA A 71 17.78 27.22 -8.92
C ALA A 71 17.17 27.06 -7.51
N SER A 72 16.56 25.90 -7.25
CA SER A 72 16.50 25.30 -5.90
C SER A 72 15.96 23.88 -5.97
N SER A 73 16.81 22.93 -5.56
CA SER A 73 16.47 21.64 -4.93
C SER A 73 15.33 20.83 -5.55
N GLN A 74 15.69 19.88 -6.42
CA GLN A 74 14.82 18.78 -6.83
C GLN A 74 14.46 17.90 -5.61
N ALA A 75 13.28 18.15 -5.05
CA ALA A 75 12.50 17.13 -4.38
C ALA A 75 12.20 16.01 -5.38
N LEU A 76 12.24 14.77 -4.90
CA LEU A 76 11.67 13.61 -5.57
C LEU A 76 10.31 13.99 -6.18
N ASP A 77 10.12 13.70 -7.46
CA ASP A 77 8.84 13.84 -8.15
C ASP A 77 7.75 13.22 -7.27
N MET A 78 6.98 14.08 -6.62
CA MET A 78 5.76 13.68 -5.93
C MET A 78 4.84 13.14 -7.01
N PRO A 79 4.20 11.99 -6.80
CA PRO A 79 3.20 11.50 -7.75
C PRO A 79 2.12 12.57 -7.91
N ALA A 80 1.48 12.58 -9.08
CA ALA A 80 0.38 13.49 -9.42
C ALA A 80 -0.54 13.72 -8.22
N ALA A 81 -0.97 14.97 -8.00
CA ALA A 81 -1.73 15.38 -6.81
C ALA A 81 -2.77 14.31 -6.44
N VAL A 82 -2.66 13.78 -5.22
CA VAL A 82 -3.56 12.74 -4.68
C VAL A 82 -5.00 13.23 -4.93
N PRO A 83 -5.85 12.45 -5.63
CA PRO A 83 -7.23 12.86 -5.88
C PRO A 83 -7.96 13.19 -4.57
N ASP A 84 -8.94 14.09 -4.63
CA ASP A 84 -9.78 14.37 -3.46
C ASP A 84 -10.43 13.07 -2.94
N HIS A 85 -10.73 13.05 -1.63
CA HIS A 85 -11.29 11.91 -0.90
C HIS A 85 -12.38 11.18 -1.67
N VAL A 86 -13.36 11.98 -2.10
CA VAL A 86 -14.57 11.49 -2.72
C VAL A 86 -14.20 10.86 -4.06
N THR A 87 -13.27 11.45 -4.79
CA THR A 87 -12.79 10.93 -6.07
C THR A 87 -12.01 9.63 -5.88
N ALA A 88 -11.01 9.57 -5.00
CA ALA A 88 -10.20 8.35 -4.84
C ALA A 88 -11.05 7.15 -4.36
N SER A 89 -11.89 7.36 -3.35
CA SER A 89 -12.77 6.32 -2.80
C SER A 89 -13.89 5.93 -3.77
N ALA A 90 -14.50 6.90 -4.47
CA ALA A 90 -15.54 6.60 -5.46
C ALA A 90 -14.97 5.87 -6.68
N THR A 91 -13.78 6.25 -7.16
CA THR A 91 -13.09 5.51 -8.21
C THR A 91 -12.80 4.08 -7.78
N PHE A 92 -12.24 3.87 -6.58
CA PHE A 92 -11.97 2.53 -6.08
C PHE A 92 -13.24 1.68 -5.95
N LEU A 93 -14.29 2.21 -5.29
CA LEU A 93 -15.54 1.48 -5.10
C LEU A 93 -16.33 1.28 -6.40
N GLY A 94 -16.26 2.23 -7.33
CA GLY A 94 -16.83 2.09 -8.68
C GLY A 94 -16.18 0.96 -9.45
N LEU A 95 -14.85 0.85 -9.35
CA LEU A 95 -14.11 -0.26 -9.92
C LEU A 95 -14.43 -1.58 -9.22
N VAL A 96 -14.62 -1.64 -7.90
CA VAL A 96 -15.00 -2.89 -7.21
C VAL A 96 -16.43 -3.32 -7.57
N TYR A 97 -17.37 -2.36 -7.70
CA TYR A 97 -18.79 -2.59 -7.96
C TYR A 97 -19.27 -1.92 -9.25
N PRO A 98 -18.85 -2.41 -10.43
CA PRO A 98 -19.21 -1.80 -11.70
C PRO A 98 -20.73 -1.80 -11.91
N GLY A 99 -21.27 -0.74 -12.51
CA GLY A 99 -22.67 -0.65 -12.89
C GLY A 99 -23.66 -0.33 -11.76
N ARG A 100 -23.19 -0.09 -10.53
CA ARG A 100 -24.06 0.33 -9.41
C ARG A 100 -24.27 1.85 -9.33
N GLY A 101 -23.74 2.62 -10.28
CA GLY A 101 -23.79 4.09 -10.24
C GLY A 101 -23.08 4.69 -9.02
N LEU A 102 -22.20 3.92 -8.39
CA LEU A 102 -21.48 4.34 -7.19
C LEU A 102 -20.44 5.43 -7.48
N GLU A 103 -19.91 5.47 -8.71
CA GLU A 103 -18.95 6.49 -9.17
C GLU A 103 -19.50 7.93 -9.08
N SER A 104 -20.81 8.11 -9.28
CA SER A 104 -21.48 9.40 -9.23
C SER A 104 -22.29 9.65 -7.95
N SER A 105 -22.49 8.62 -7.11
CA SER A 105 -23.35 8.69 -5.92
C SER A 105 -22.63 8.48 -4.59
N ILE A 106 -21.37 8.02 -4.58
CA ILE A 106 -20.58 7.97 -3.34
C ILE A 106 -20.26 9.39 -2.92
N ARG A 107 -21.01 9.87 -1.94
CA ARG A 107 -20.71 11.11 -1.21
C ARG A 107 -19.71 10.84 -0.11
N LYS A 108 -19.01 11.88 0.34
CA LYS A 108 -18.18 11.87 1.55
C LYS A 108 -18.91 11.19 2.74
N GLU A 109 -20.19 11.49 2.90
CA GLU A 109 -21.09 10.91 3.92
C GLU A 109 -21.15 9.38 3.91
N HIS A 110 -21.11 8.74 2.74
CA HIS A 110 -21.14 7.27 2.66
C HIS A 110 -19.85 6.67 3.21
N MET A 111 -18.71 7.27 2.88
CA MET A 111 -17.43 6.82 3.38
C MET A 111 -17.31 7.07 4.89
N ASP A 112 -17.80 8.21 5.38
CA ASP A 112 -17.81 8.56 6.81
C ASP A 112 -18.65 7.55 7.62
N ASN A 113 -19.77 7.11 7.07
CA ASN A 113 -20.68 6.14 7.70
C ASN A 113 -20.31 4.67 7.46
N MET A 114 -19.30 4.37 6.65
CA MET A 114 -18.90 3.00 6.35
C MET A 114 -18.45 2.28 7.62
N THR A 115 -19.14 1.19 7.96
CA THR A 115 -18.83 0.38 9.15
C THR A 115 -17.61 -0.52 8.90
N PRO A 116 -16.98 -1.08 9.95
CA PRO A 116 -15.94 -2.09 9.77
C PRO A 116 -16.39 -3.30 8.95
N GLU A 117 -17.66 -3.71 9.06
CA GLU A 117 -18.23 -4.80 8.26
C GLU A 117 -18.36 -4.45 6.78
N ASP A 118 -18.76 -3.22 6.47
CA ASP A 118 -18.79 -2.72 5.10
C ASP A 118 -17.38 -2.74 4.49
N TYR A 119 -16.37 -2.30 5.24
CA TYR A 119 -14.99 -2.34 4.78
C TYR A 119 -14.50 -3.77 4.53
N LYS A 120 -14.79 -4.72 5.43
CA LYS A 120 -14.44 -6.14 5.25
C LYS A 120 -15.07 -6.71 3.99
N LYS A 121 -16.33 -6.35 3.72
CA LYS A 121 -17.03 -6.75 2.51
C LYS A 121 -16.37 -6.16 1.27
N VAL A 122 -16.07 -4.86 1.26
CA VAL A 122 -15.35 -4.19 0.17
C VAL A 122 -13.99 -4.85 -0.07
N TRP A 123 -13.24 -5.12 0.99
CA TRP A 123 -11.93 -5.78 0.91
C TRP A 123 -12.02 -7.18 0.31
N ARG A 124 -12.98 -7.99 0.77
CA ARG A 124 -13.23 -9.33 0.21
C ARG A 124 -13.63 -9.27 -1.26
N ASP A 125 -14.52 -8.36 -1.63
CA ASP A 125 -15.00 -8.21 -3.01
C ASP A 125 -13.87 -7.72 -3.93
N TYR A 126 -13.03 -6.80 -3.45
CA TYR A 126 -11.81 -6.37 -4.12
C TYR A 126 -10.84 -7.54 -4.37
N ILE A 127 -10.59 -8.36 -3.34
CA ILE A 127 -9.68 -9.52 -3.44
C ILE A 127 -10.24 -10.56 -4.40
N ASN A 128 -11.54 -10.88 -4.33
CA ASN A 128 -12.19 -11.77 -5.28
C ASN A 128 -12.06 -11.26 -6.72
N LYS A 129 -12.26 -9.95 -6.93
CA LYS A 129 -12.09 -9.33 -8.24
C LYS A 129 -10.66 -9.43 -8.74
N LEU A 130 -9.65 -9.16 -7.90
CA LEU A 130 -8.25 -9.34 -8.24
C LEU A 130 -7.93 -10.79 -8.62
N THR A 131 -8.43 -11.77 -7.87
CA THR A 131 -8.25 -13.19 -8.16
C THR A 131 -8.76 -13.54 -9.56
N HIS A 132 -9.98 -13.10 -9.92
CA HIS A 132 -10.54 -13.34 -11.25
C HIS A 132 -9.72 -12.67 -12.36
N LEU A 133 -9.29 -11.43 -12.16
CA LEU A 133 -8.47 -10.70 -13.14
C LEU A 133 -7.08 -11.34 -13.32
N LEU A 134 -6.46 -11.81 -12.23
CA LEU A 134 -5.18 -12.50 -12.27
C LEU A 134 -5.29 -13.81 -13.06
N LEU A 135 -6.32 -14.62 -12.82
CA LEU A 135 -6.57 -15.84 -13.60
C LEU A 135 -6.80 -15.54 -15.08
N ALA A 136 -7.63 -14.54 -15.39
CA ALA A 136 -7.88 -14.13 -16.77
C ALA A 136 -6.59 -13.63 -17.49
N SER A 137 -5.71 -12.94 -16.77
CA SER A 137 -4.44 -12.46 -17.31
C SER A 137 -3.46 -13.60 -17.66
N GLU A 138 -3.57 -14.75 -16.98
CA GLU A 138 -2.71 -15.91 -17.22
C GLU A 138 -3.18 -16.77 -18.38
N GLU A 139 -4.49 -16.90 -18.57
CA GLU A 139 -5.09 -17.74 -19.62
C GLU A 139 -5.06 -17.10 -21.01
N GLY A 140 -5.24 -15.77 -21.08
CA GLY A 140 -5.46 -15.07 -22.35
C GLY A 140 -4.29 -14.23 -22.85
N GLY A 141 -3.26 -13.99 -22.04
CA GLY A 141 -2.25 -12.96 -22.33
C GLY A 141 -2.84 -11.57 -22.58
N ASP A 142 -4.08 -11.34 -22.13
CA ASP A 142 -4.87 -10.17 -22.49
C ASP A 142 -4.38 -8.94 -21.70
N GLY A 143 -3.90 -7.95 -22.44
CA GLY A 143 -3.48 -6.66 -21.88
C GLY A 143 -4.64 -5.94 -21.16
N ALA A 144 -5.89 -6.24 -21.50
CA ALA A 144 -7.05 -5.63 -20.85
C ALA A 144 -7.21 -6.04 -19.38
N ALA A 145 -7.00 -7.33 -19.05
CA ALA A 145 -7.05 -7.79 -17.66
C ALA A 145 -5.95 -7.15 -16.82
N LEU A 146 -4.73 -7.05 -17.38
CA LEU A 146 -3.61 -6.39 -16.70
C LEU A 146 -3.87 -4.89 -16.49
N ALA A 147 -4.48 -4.21 -17.46
CA ALA A 147 -4.88 -2.80 -17.32
C ALA A 147 -5.93 -2.61 -16.21
N GLN A 148 -6.90 -3.51 -16.10
CA GLN A 148 -7.88 -3.45 -15.00
C GLN A 148 -7.25 -3.73 -13.64
N ILE A 149 -6.27 -4.66 -13.55
CA ILE A 149 -5.50 -4.87 -12.32
C ILE A 149 -4.76 -3.58 -11.94
N HIS A 150 -4.14 -2.92 -12.91
CA HIS A 150 -3.44 -1.66 -12.73
C HIS A 150 -4.35 -0.58 -12.13
N GLU A 151 -5.48 -0.31 -12.78
CA GLU A 151 -6.45 0.67 -12.31
C GLU A 151 -6.96 0.34 -10.90
N LEU A 152 -7.26 -0.93 -10.63
CA LEU A 152 -7.81 -1.35 -9.34
C LEU A 152 -6.79 -1.25 -8.20
N VAL A 153 -5.53 -1.66 -8.44
CA VAL A 153 -4.44 -1.56 -7.46
C VAL A 153 -4.08 -0.10 -7.20
N GLU A 154 -3.99 0.74 -8.24
CA GLU A 154 -3.73 2.17 -8.05
C GLU A 154 -4.86 2.88 -7.31
N ALA A 155 -6.12 2.65 -7.69
CA ALA A 155 -7.25 3.25 -6.99
C ALA A 155 -7.28 2.86 -5.50
N GLN A 156 -6.98 1.59 -5.20
CA GLN A 156 -6.83 1.12 -3.83
C GLN A 156 -5.70 1.85 -3.08
N ARG A 157 -4.55 2.04 -3.75
CA ARG A 157 -3.41 2.79 -3.18
C ARG A 157 -3.77 4.22 -2.84
N TRP A 158 -4.44 4.91 -3.77
CA TRP A 158 -4.89 6.27 -3.55
C TRP A 158 -5.88 6.36 -2.38
N ALA A 159 -6.84 5.43 -2.30
CA ALA A 159 -7.78 5.37 -1.19
C ALA A 159 -7.05 5.18 0.16
N VAL A 160 -6.13 4.22 0.27
CA VAL A 160 -5.40 3.97 1.52
C VAL A 160 -4.50 5.15 1.91
N GLN A 161 -3.75 5.71 0.97
CA GLN A 161 -2.91 6.89 1.23
C GLN A 161 -3.75 8.08 1.73
N TRP A 162 -4.92 8.28 1.13
CA TRP A 162 -5.83 9.32 1.57
C TRP A 162 -6.31 9.07 2.99
N TYR A 163 -6.75 7.85 3.33
CA TYR A 163 -7.19 7.50 4.68
C TYR A 163 -6.06 7.66 5.71
N GLY A 164 -4.85 7.23 5.37
CA GLY A 164 -3.69 7.42 6.24
C GLY A 164 -3.40 8.90 6.51
N LYS A 165 -3.67 9.80 5.57
CA LYS A 165 -3.45 11.24 5.74
C LYS A 165 -4.57 11.95 6.52
N ASN A 166 -5.82 11.55 6.31
CA ASN A 166 -6.98 12.34 6.76
C ASN A 166 -7.77 11.69 7.92
N ASP A 167 -7.77 10.35 8.03
CA ASP A 167 -8.48 9.63 9.09
C ASP A 167 -7.75 8.32 9.45
N MET A 168 -6.52 8.48 9.96
CA MET A 168 -5.68 7.35 10.37
C MET A 168 -6.36 6.50 11.44
N SER A 169 -7.10 7.12 12.35
CA SER A 169 -7.78 6.44 13.46
C SER A 169 -8.76 5.40 12.93
N LYS A 170 -9.58 5.76 11.94
CA LYS A 170 -10.52 4.85 11.30
C LYS A 170 -9.82 3.71 10.56
N LEU A 171 -8.78 4.02 9.79
CA LEU A 171 -7.98 3.00 9.08
C LEU A 171 -7.36 1.99 10.06
N MET A 172 -6.83 2.47 11.19
CA MET A 172 -6.24 1.64 12.23
C MET A 172 -7.28 0.78 12.93
N LYS A 173 -8.44 1.34 13.28
CA LYS A 173 -9.55 0.58 13.89
C LYS A 173 -10.02 -0.56 12.99
N ILE A 174 -10.28 -0.25 11.72
CA ILE A 174 -10.66 -1.24 10.70
C ILE A 174 -9.57 -2.32 10.59
N SER A 175 -8.30 -1.93 10.53
CA SER A 175 -7.17 -2.87 10.43
C SER A 175 -7.07 -3.79 11.65
N LEU A 176 -7.36 -3.28 12.86
CA LEU A 176 -7.37 -4.05 14.10
C LEU A 176 -8.56 -5.02 14.15
N ASP A 177 -9.74 -4.59 13.70
CA ASP A 177 -10.94 -5.44 13.68
C ASP A 177 -10.76 -6.60 12.69
N VAL A 178 -10.25 -6.33 11.48
CA VAL A 178 -9.88 -7.37 10.50
C VAL A 178 -8.85 -8.35 11.09
N ARG A 179 -7.88 -7.85 11.86
CA ARG A 179 -6.86 -8.69 12.52
C ARG A 179 -7.41 -9.57 13.64
N ARG A 180 -8.39 -9.10 14.40
CA ARG A 180 -8.99 -9.87 15.49
C ARG A 180 -9.75 -11.08 14.98
N GLU A 181 -10.32 -10.96 13.79
CA GLU A 181 -11.09 -12.03 13.14
C GLU A 181 -10.24 -12.93 12.25
N GLY A 182 -9.13 -12.40 11.72
CA GLY A 182 -8.18 -13.15 10.90
C GLY A 182 -7.34 -14.15 11.70
N SER A 183 -7.10 -15.31 11.09
CA SER A 183 -6.15 -16.32 11.57
C SER A 183 -4.72 -15.74 11.70
N THR A 184 -4.01 -16.11 12.77
CA THR A 184 -2.61 -15.71 13.06
C THR A 184 -1.58 -16.25 12.07
N HIS A 185 -1.97 -17.11 11.12
CA HIS A 185 -1.06 -17.90 10.30
C HIS A 185 -0.16 -17.06 9.37
N PHE A 186 -0.56 -15.85 8.98
CA PHE A 186 0.23 -14.99 8.08
C PHE A 186 1.40 -14.26 8.74
N ARG A 187 1.69 -14.55 10.02
CA ARG A 187 2.75 -13.87 10.79
C ARG A 187 4.06 -14.65 10.90
N SER A 188 4.12 -15.89 10.41
CA SER A 188 5.37 -16.65 10.46
C SER A 188 6.32 -16.17 9.38
N VAL A 189 7.62 -16.18 9.70
CA VAL A 189 8.68 -15.85 8.74
C VAL A 189 8.66 -16.84 7.58
N GLU A 190 8.31 -18.09 7.84
CA GLU A 190 8.18 -19.15 6.85
C GLU A 190 7.05 -18.89 5.85
N ALA A 191 5.88 -18.44 6.32
CA ALA A 191 4.77 -18.07 5.45
C ALA A 191 5.15 -16.87 4.57
N ALA A 192 5.79 -15.86 5.14
CA ALA A 192 6.27 -14.70 4.40
C ALA A 192 7.33 -15.08 3.34
N ARG A 193 8.23 -16.03 3.64
CA ARG A 193 9.19 -16.56 2.64
C ARG A 193 8.49 -17.31 1.52
N SER A 194 7.50 -18.15 1.84
CA SER A 194 6.72 -18.89 0.84
C SER A 194 5.97 -17.93 -0.10
N LEU A 195 5.36 -16.89 0.46
CA LEU A 195 4.70 -15.82 -0.28
C LEU A 195 5.69 -15.09 -1.20
N LEU A 196 6.86 -14.70 -0.68
CA LEU A 196 7.89 -14.04 -1.47
C LEU A 196 8.39 -14.89 -2.64
N ALA A 197 8.49 -16.21 -2.43
CA ALA A 197 8.87 -17.15 -3.48
C ALA A 197 7.78 -17.26 -4.56
N SER A 198 6.48 -17.20 -4.21
CA SER A 198 5.37 -17.27 -5.18
C SER A 198 5.30 -16.05 -6.10
N LEU A 199 5.74 -14.88 -5.62
CA LEU A 199 5.73 -13.64 -6.42
C LEU A 199 6.62 -13.71 -7.66
N GLY A 200 7.67 -14.53 -7.66
CA GLY A 200 8.58 -14.67 -8.81
C GLY A 200 9.34 -13.37 -9.14
N LEU A 201 9.72 -12.60 -8.12
CA LEU A 201 10.40 -11.31 -8.29
C LEU A 201 11.70 -11.45 -9.09
N SER A 202 11.86 -10.62 -10.12
CA SER A 202 13.13 -10.44 -10.84
C SER A 202 14.22 -9.87 -9.93
N MET A 203 15.50 -10.06 -10.31
CA MET A 203 16.62 -9.49 -9.58
C MET A 203 16.56 -7.95 -9.50
N ASP A 204 16.13 -7.28 -10.58
CA ASP A 204 15.98 -5.82 -10.60
C ASP A 204 14.91 -5.33 -9.62
N GLN A 205 13.78 -6.05 -9.52
CA GLN A 205 12.74 -5.77 -8.51
C GLN A 205 13.30 -5.97 -7.11
N LYS A 206 14.04 -7.05 -6.85
CA LYS A 206 14.67 -7.31 -5.54
C LYS A 206 15.64 -6.19 -5.14
N PHE A 207 16.50 -5.75 -6.06
CA PHE A 207 17.40 -4.62 -5.81
C PHE A 207 16.63 -3.32 -5.54
N ARG A 208 15.54 -3.05 -6.28
CA ARG A 208 14.68 -1.88 -6.06
C ARG A 208 14.05 -1.91 -4.66
N ILE A 209 13.53 -3.06 -4.23
CA ILE A 209 12.93 -3.22 -2.89
C ILE A 209 13.96 -2.97 -1.80
N VAL A 210 15.19 -3.47 -1.95
CA VAL A 210 16.27 -3.20 -0.99
C VAL A 210 16.69 -1.73 -0.99
N ALA A 211 16.73 -1.07 -2.15
CA ALA A 211 16.99 0.36 -2.22
C ALA A 211 15.91 1.19 -1.49
N LEU A 212 14.63 0.87 -1.73
CA LEU A 212 13.50 1.48 -1.03
C LEU A 212 13.57 1.22 0.48
N ARG A 213 13.94 0.01 0.89
CA ARG A 213 14.13 -0.34 2.31
C ARG A 213 15.20 0.53 2.97
N ARG A 214 16.37 0.69 2.35
CA ARG A 214 17.46 1.52 2.90
C ARG A 214 17.00 2.97 3.04
N GLN A 215 16.30 3.50 2.03
CA GLN A 215 15.75 4.85 2.05
C GLN A 215 14.70 5.01 3.17
N PHE A 216 13.80 4.04 3.29
CA PHE A 216 12.79 3.98 4.34
C PHE A 216 13.44 3.96 5.73
N LEU A 217 14.41 3.08 5.98
CA LEU A 217 15.09 2.99 7.28
C LEU A 217 15.83 4.29 7.64
N GLY A 218 16.45 4.96 6.65
CA GLY A 218 17.07 6.26 6.84
C GLY A 218 16.05 7.34 7.25
N ARG A 219 14.88 7.39 6.60
CA ARG A 219 13.80 8.34 6.96
C ARG A 219 13.13 8.00 8.29
N LEU A 220 12.96 6.71 8.58
CA LEU A 220 12.33 6.23 9.81
C LEU A 220 13.11 6.69 11.05
N GLN A 221 14.44 6.72 11.01
CA GLN A 221 15.24 7.27 12.11
C GLN A 221 14.90 8.72 12.42
N GLY A 222 14.72 9.56 11.39
CA GLY A 222 14.30 10.96 11.56
C GLY A 222 12.89 11.07 12.14
N ILE A 223 11.96 10.24 11.66
CA ILE A 223 10.58 10.21 12.16
C ILE A 223 10.54 9.77 13.62
N GLN A 224 11.31 8.74 13.99
CA GLN A 224 11.39 8.27 15.37
C GLN A 224 12.02 9.29 16.31
N HIS A 225 13.04 10.00 15.86
CA HIS A 225 13.61 11.10 16.61
C HIS A 225 12.56 12.20 16.87
N SER A 226 11.86 12.63 15.80
CA SER A 226 10.76 13.60 15.92
C SER A 226 9.67 13.12 16.89
N ARG A 227 9.31 11.83 16.83
CA ARG A 227 8.32 11.20 17.70
C ARG A 227 8.77 11.17 19.16
N ALA A 228 10.05 10.89 19.42
CA ALA A 228 10.63 10.88 20.75
C ALA A 228 10.66 12.28 21.37
N VAL A 229 11.03 13.31 20.59
CA VAL A 229 10.99 14.72 21.01
C VAL A 229 9.56 15.14 21.34
N ALA A 230 8.59 14.86 20.46
CA ALA A 230 7.18 15.18 20.69
C ALA A 230 6.62 14.45 21.93
N ALA A 231 6.97 13.17 22.13
CA ALA A 231 6.55 12.41 23.30
C ALA A 231 7.18 12.94 24.60
N ALA A 232 8.43 13.39 24.57
CA ALA A 232 9.08 14.03 25.72
C ALA A 232 8.42 15.37 26.05
N ALA A 233 8.14 16.21 25.04
CA ALA A 233 7.41 17.46 25.21
C ALA A 233 6.01 17.24 25.77
N LEU A 234 5.27 16.25 25.27
CA LEU A 234 3.94 15.90 25.78
C LEU A 234 4.00 15.50 27.26
N ARG A 235 4.98 14.68 27.66
CA ARG A 235 5.16 14.29 29.06
C ARG A 235 5.52 15.48 29.96
N ALA A 236 6.36 16.39 29.46
CA ALA A 236 6.78 17.59 30.20
C ALA A 236 5.64 18.61 30.34
N ALA A 237 4.76 18.69 29.35
CA ALA A 237 3.61 19.59 29.33
C ALA A 237 2.39 19.07 30.12
N MET A 238 2.45 17.89 30.74
CA MET A 238 1.38 17.41 31.62
C MET A 238 1.47 18.12 32.97
N PRO A 239 0.51 18.98 33.35
CA PRO A 239 0.60 19.73 34.59
C PRO A 239 0.30 18.83 35.80
N GLU A 240 0.94 19.11 36.94
CA GLU A 240 0.64 18.44 38.22
C GLU A 240 -0.64 18.98 38.88
N SER A 241 -1.05 20.21 38.57
CA SER A 241 -2.34 20.81 38.96
C SER A 241 -2.89 21.71 37.84
N TYR A 242 -4.23 21.82 37.75
CA TYR A 242 -4.92 22.48 36.65
C TYR A 242 -5.49 23.88 37.01
N ASP A 243 -5.13 24.43 38.17
CA ASP A 243 -5.90 25.52 38.78
C ASP A 243 -5.54 26.94 38.28
N ASP A 244 -4.64 27.10 37.29
CA ASP A 244 -4.14 28.43 36.88
C ASP A 244 -3.83 28.56 35.38
N ILE A 245 -3.47 29.78 34.95
CA ILE A 245 -2.94 30.11 33.60
C ILE A 245 -1.80 29.17 33.18
N ALA A 246 -1.02 28.66 34.13
CA ALA A 246 0.01 27.65 33.90
C ALA A 246 -0.58 26.35 33.31
N GLY A 247 -1.77 25.92 33.76
CA GLY A 247 -2.49 24.77 33.22
C GLY A 247 -2.98 24.99 31.79
N LEU A 248 -3.39 26.21 31.44
CA LEU A 248 -3.78 26.55 30.06
C LEU A 248 -2.58 26.53 29.09
N ASN A 249 -1.42 27.04 29.53
CA ASN A 249 -0.18 26.97 28.76
C ASN A 249 0.27 25.52 28.58
N ALA A 250 0.24 24.72 29.66
CA ALA A 250 0.54 23.30 29.65
C ALA A 250 -0.37 22.52 28.68
N PHE A 251 -1.68 22.80 28.70
CA PHE A 251 -2.62 22.22 27.73
C PHE A 251 -2.28 22.60 26.28
N THR A 252 -1.92 23.86 26.03
CA THR A 252 -1.54 24.32 24.69
C THR A 252 -0.27 23.63 24.20
N GLU A 253 0.75 23.51 25.05
CA GLU A 253 2.00 22.80 24.75
C GLU A 253 1.76 21.31 24.51
N ALA A 254 0.93 20.68 25.33
CA ALA A 254 0.53 19.29 25.16
C ALA A 254 -0.21 19.06 23.83
N SER A 255 -1.10 19.98 23.44
CA SER A 255 -1.83 19.93 22.17
C SER A 255 -0.88 20.02 20.97
N ILE A 256 0.07 20.96 20.99
CA ILE A 256 1.09 21.10 19.93
C ILE A 256 1.95 19.83 19.85
N ALA A 257 2.38 19.30 20.99
CA ALA A 257 3.18 18.08 21.05
C ALA A 257 2.41 16.85 20.53
N GLN A 258 1.11 16.75 20.85
CA GLN A 258 0.23 15.71 20.35
C GLN A 258 0.07 15.78 18.83
N GLU A 259 -0.15 16.98 18.26
CA GLU A 259 -0.19 17.15 16.81
C GLU A 259 1.12 16.75 16.13
N GLY A 260 2.26 17.14 16.72
CA GLY A 260 3.58 16.75 16.22
C GLY A 260 3.76 15.23 16.23
N HIS A 261 3.30 14.55 17.29
CA HIS A 261 3.31 13.10 17.39
C HIS A 261 2.42 12.43 16.33
N LEU A 262 1.20 12.94 16.12
CA LEU A 262 0.28 12.43 15.10
C LEU A 262 0.84 12.61 13.68
N ARG A 263 1.42 13.77 13.38
CA ARG A 263 2.08 14.02 12.08
C ARG A 263 3.21 13.03 11.82
N ALA A 264 4.03 12.73 12.83
CA ALA A 264 5.10 11.75 12.73
C ALA A 264 4.56 10.33 12.45
N LEU A 265 3.46 9.92 13.09
CA LEU A 265 2.80 8.63 12.83
C LEU A 265 2.20 8.55 11.42
N ILE A 266 1.55 9.62 10.95
CA ILE A 266 1.03 9.70 9.59
C ILE A 266 2.18 9.56 8.58
N GLN A 267 3.29 10.25 8.82
CA GLN A 267 4.48 10.17 7.97
C GLN A 267 5.08 8.76 7.97
N GLU A 268 5.22 8.12 9.14
CA GLU A 268 5.69 6.73 9.26
C GLU A 268 4.84 5.77 8.43
N HIS A 269 3.52 5.93 8.49
CA HIS A 269 2.58 5.11 7.70
C HIS A 269 2.69 5.37 6.19
N GLN A 270 2.82 6.63 5.77
CA GLN A 270 2.99 6.96 4.35
C GLN A 270 4.28 6.35 3.79
N GLU A 271 5.37 6.44 4.55
CA GLU A 271 6.67 5.87 4.20
C GLU A 271 6.62 4.34 4.12
N ALA A 272 5.95 3.71 5.07
CA ALA A 272 5.68 2.28 5.09
C ALA A 272 4.92 1.80 3.84
N TYR A 273 3.91 2.57 3.43
CA TYR A 273 3.12 2.25 2.26
C TYR A 273 3.93 2.39 0.97
N GLY A 274 4.86 3.36 0.91
CA GLY A 274 5.80 3.52 -0.20
C GLY A 274 6.75 2.34 -0.38
N LEU A 275 6.99 1.53 0.66
CA LEU A 275 7.83 0.33 0.59
C LEU A 275 7.14 -0.84 -0.14
N ALA A 276 5.81 -0.84 -0.21
CA ALA A 276 4.99 -1.91 -0.80
C ALA A 276 4.82 -1.76 -2.33
N GLN A 277 5.95 -1.61 -3.05
CA GLN A 277 5.98 -1.44 -4.51
C GLN A 277 6.78 -2.57 -5.16
N TYR A 278 6.14 -3.72 -5.34
CA TYR A 278 6.76 -4.91 -5.96
C TYR A 278 6.59 -4.91 -7.50
N GLY A 279 5.65 -4.10 -8.00
CA GLY A 279 5.18 -4.13 -9.38
C GLY A 279 3.71 -4.48 -9.36
N ILE A 280 2.90 -3.86 -10.23
CA ILE A 280 1.44 -3.87 -10.08
C ILE A 280 0.84 -5.28 -10.10
N ARG A 281 1.39 -6.17 -10.92
CA ARG A 281 0.95 -7.57 -10.98
C ARG A 281 1.36 -8.33 -9.72
N GLU A 282 2.59 -8.14 -9.27
CA GLU A 282 3.14 -8.75 -8.06
C GLU A 282 2.42 -8.25 -6.81
N ASP A 283 2.08 -6.96 -6.77
CA ASP A 283 1.28 -6.34 -5.71
C ASP A 283 -0.12 -6.97 -5.66
N ALA A 284 -0.79 -7.15 -6.81
CA ALA A 284 -2.08 -7.84 -6.86
C ALA A 284 -2.00 -9.28 -6.35
N ARG A 285 -1.00 -10.06 -6.79
CA ARG A 285 -0.77 -11.42 -6.31
C ARG A 285 -0.51 -11.45 -4.81
N LEU A 286 0.34 -10.54 -4.34
CA LEU A 286 0.68 -10.42 -2.93
C LEU A 286 -0.57 -10.17 -2.08
N LEU A 287 -1.47 -9.29 -2.53
CA LEU A 287 -2.72 -8.99 -1.81
C LEU A 287 -3.66 -10.20 -1.78
N VAL A 288 -3.80 -10.91 -2.90
CA VAL A 288 -4.65 -12.11 -2.99
C VAL A 288 -4.11 -13.23 -2.09
N ASP A 289 -2.82 -13.53 -2.20
CA ASP A 289 -2.19 -14.61 -1.43
C ASP A 289 -2.16 -14.29 0.08
N ALA A 290 -2.01 -13.01 0.47
CA ALA A 290 -1.98 -12.59 1.87
C ALA A 290 -3.35 -12.55 2.56
N TYR A 291 -4.45 -12.60 1.79
CA TYR A 291 -5.81 -12.52 2.33
C TYR A 291 -6.04 -13.60 3.42
N PRO A 292 -6.66 -13.24 4.57
CA PRO A 292 -7.43 -12.02 4.84
C PRO A 292 -6.64 -10.81 5.32
N LEU A 293 -5.34 -10.95 5.60
CA LEU A 293 -4.54 -9.89 6.20
C LEU A 293 -3.75 -9.12 5.13
N PRO A 294 -3.48 -7.82 5.33
CA PRO A 294 -2.54 -7.14 4.46
C PRO A 294 -1.13 -7.70 4.68
N PRO A 295 -0.31 -7.79 3.61
CA PRO A 295 1.09 -8.19 3.72
C PRO A 295 1.88 -7.21 4.60
N ASP A 296 2.91 -7.68 5.29
CA ASP A 296 3.84 -6.82 6.04
C ASP A 296 5.01 -6.40 5.12
N PRO A 297 5.01 -5.16 4.58
CA PRO A 297 6.05 -4.73 3.63
C PRO A 297 7.44 -4.63 4.28
N LEU A 298 7.55 -4.44 5.60
CA LEU A 298 8.85 -4.42 6.27
C LEU A 298 9.43 -5.80 6.41
N LEU A 299 8.60 -6.79 6.77
CA LEU A 299 9.03 -8.17 6.84
C LEU A 299 9.46 -8.65 5.45
N LEU A 300 8.64 -8.42 4.43
CA LEU A 300 8.94 -8.85 3.06
C LEU A 300 10.22 -8.18 2.52
N SER A 301 10.35 -6.86 2.65
CA SER A 301 11.56 -6.15 2.22
C SER A 301 12.82 -6.60 2.99
N ARG A 302 12.68 -6.96 4.27
CA ARG A 302 13.78 -7.54 5.06
C ARG A 302 14.19 -8.89 4.50
N LEU A 303 13.23 -9.77 4.19
CA LEU A 303 13.52 -11.09 3.64
C LEU A 303 14.20 -11.01 2.28
N VAL A 304 13.82 -10.04 1.43
CA VAL A 304 14.53 -9.75 0.18
C VAL A 304 15.96 -9.27 0.46
N ALA A 305 16.14 -8.39 1.44
CA ALA A 305 17.46 -7.91 1.86
C ALA A 305 18.34 -9.06 2.38
N GLU A 306 17.78 -9.99 3.16
CA GLU A 306 18.47 -11.20 3.63
C GLU A 306 18.92 -12.09 2.47
N GLU A 307 18.05 -12.30 1.47
CA GLU A 307 18.36 -13.09 0.27
C GLU A 307 19.55 -12.49 -0.50
N LEU A 308 19.60 -11.16 -0.61
CA LEU A 308 20.68 -10.42 -1.27
C LEU A 308 21.91 -10.19 -0.37
N ARG A 309 21.90 -10.69 0.87
CA ARG A 309 22.95 -10.47 1.89
C ARG A 309 23.26 -8.99 2.11
N ASP A 310 22.20 -8.17 2.09
CA ASP A 310 22.31 -6.74 2.29
C ASP A 310 22.57 -6.39 3.77
N PRO A 311 23.42 -5.39 4.09
CA PRO A 311 23.64 -4.98 5.47
C PRO A 311 22.36 -4.51 6.19
N SER A 312 21.37 -3.96 5.47
CA SER A 312 20.08 -3.52 6.02
C SER A 312 19.16 -4.67 6.44
N ALA A 313 19.54 -5.91 6.14
CA ALA A 313 18.87 -7.11 6.61
C ALA A 313 19.13 -7.38 8.10
N HIS A 314 20.25 -6.89 8.64
CA HIS A 314 20.65 -7.21 10.00
C HIS A 314 19.68 -6.61 11.03
N PRO A 315 19.26 -7.41 12.02
CA PRO A 315 18.34 -6.96 13.03
C PRO A 315 18.90 -5.80 13.84
N SER A 316 20.22 -5.61 13.98
CA SER A 316 20.78 -4.43 14.67
C SER A 316 20.40 -3.10 14.00
N ALA A 317 20.28 -3.05 12.67
CA ALA A 317 19.82 -1.87 11.95
C ALA A 317 18.32 -1.59 12.16
N ALA A 318 17.53 -2.63 12.45
CA ALA A 318 16.09 -2.54 12.75
C ALA A 318 15.78 -2.48 14.27
N ALA A 319 16.65 -3.01 15.12
CA ALA A 319 16.47 -3.13 16.58
C ALA A 319 16.89 -1.85 17.30
N ALA A 320 17.83 -1.08 16.75
CA ALA A 320 18.06 0.30 17.17
C ALA A 320 16.82 1.19 16.95
N ILE A 321 15.91 0.75 16.07
CA ILE A 321 14.69 1.43 15.65
C ILE A 321 13.46 0.84 16.40
N GLU A 322 13.42 -0.46 16.70
CA GLU A 322 12.32 -1.10 17.46
C GLU A 322 12.44 -0.95 19.00
N ALA A 323 13.58 -0.52 19.54
CA ALA A 323 13.79 -0.38 20.99
C ALA A 323 13.11 0.86 21.64
N GLY A 324 12.31 1.62 20.89
CA GLY A 324 11.43 2.66 21.46
C GLY A 324 10.37 2.07 22.40
N PRO A 325 9.77 2.86 23.31
CA PRO A 325 8.91 2.34 24.36
C PRO A 325 7.67 1.65 23.75
N ARG A 326 7.73 0.31 23.74
CA ARG A 326 6.68 -0.65 23.35
C ARG A 326 6.15 -0.52 21.91
N SER A 327 6.98 -0.79 20.89
CA SER A 327 6.47 -1.36 19.64
C SER A 327 6.48 -2.88 19.72
N ALA A 328 5.31 -3.51 19.66
CA ALA A 328 5.24 -4.95 19.44
C ALA A 328 5.95 -5.31 18.11
N PRO A 329 6.69 -6.43 18.05
CA PRO A 329 7.39 -6.81 16.84
C PRO A 329 6.38 -7.21 15.76
N GLY A 330 6.53 -6.65 14.56
CA GLY A 330 5.84 -7.12 13.35
C GLY A 330 4.49 -6.46 13.06
N ASN A 331 4.49 -5.13 12.85
CA ASN A 331 3.73 -4.43 11.80
C ASN A 331 3.63 -2.92 12.11
N LEU A 332 3.82 -2.09 11.09
CA LEU A 332 3.60 -0.62 11.16
C LEU A 332 2.16 -0.21 11.50
N LEU A 333 1.21 -1.13 11.36
CA LEU A 333 -0.21 -0.94 11.72
C LEU A 333 -0.53 -1.40 13.16
N SER A 334 0.47 -1.73 13.96
CA SER A 334 0.31 -2.16 15.37
C SER A 334 0.69 -1.07 16.38
N LEU A 335 0.69 0.21 15.98
CA LEU A 335 0.91 1.33 16.88
C LEU A 335 -0.45 1.86 17.38
N ALA A 336 -1.16 1.04 18.15
CA ALA A 336 -2.05 1.62 19.15
C ALA A 336 -1.13 2.22 20.21
N PRO A 337 -1.14 3.54 20.47
CA PRO A 337 -0.50 4.03 21.67
C PRO A 337 -1.20 3.32 22.83
N ALA A 338 -0.41 2.65 23.68
CA ALA A 338 -0.79 2.61 25.08
C ALA A 338 -0.73 4.07 25.56
N LEU A 339 -1.75 4.86 25.21
CA LEU A 339 -2.10 5.99 26.05
C LEU A 339 -2.21 5.38 27.44
N PRO A 340 -1.53 5.93 28.46
CA PRO A 340 -1.88 5.56 29.82
C PRO A 340 -3.39 5.69 29.90
N SER A 341 -4.06 4.68 30.44
CA SER A 341 -5.45 4.81 30.83
C SER A 341 -5.50 6.04 31.73
N LEU A 342 -5.79 7.21 31.16
CA LEU A 342 -6.08 8.42 31.90
C LEU A 342 -7.45 8.12 32.48
N GLU A 343 -7.43 7.46 33.63
CA GLU A 343 -8.52 7.53 34.58
C GLU A 343 -8.62 9.02 34.92
N PHE A 344 -9.45 9.73 34.15
CA PHE A 344 -9.86 11.06 34.54
C PHE A 344 -10.51 10.90 35.91
N PRO A 345 -10.07 11.65 36.95
CA PRO A 345 -10.84 11.71 38.18
C PRO A 345 -12.27 12.11 37.80
N PRO A 346 -13.30 11.53 38.44
CA PRO A 346 -14.67 11.92 38.16
C PRO A 346 -14.77 13.44 38.28
N LEU A 347 -15.20 14.08 37.20
CA LEU A 347 -15.48 15.52 37.22
C LEU A 347 -16.42 15.78 38.41
N PRO A 348 -16.14 16.77 39.27
CA PRO A 348 -17.06 17.14 40.34
C PRO A 348 -18.43 17.46 39.73
N GLY A 349 -19.45 16.75 40.18
CA GLY A 349 -20.75 16.59 39.53
C GLY A 349 -21.66 17.81 39.47
N ASP A 350 -21.17 19.04 39.62
CA ASP A 350 -22.01 20.20 39.94
C ASP A 350 -21.82 21.41 39.00
N PHE A 351 -21.46 21.22 37.73
CA PHE A 351 -21.31 22.34 36.78
C PHE A 351 -22.38 22.47 35.69
N PHE A 352 -23.41 21.63 35.69
CA PHE A 352 -24.59 21.79 34.84
C PHE A 352 -25.88 21.61 35.64
N GLU A 353 -26.24 22.61 36.44
CA GLU A 353 -27.64 22.83 36.79
C GLU A 353 -28.38 23.26 35.50
N ALA A 354 -29.28 22.39 35.04
CA ALA A 354 -30.16 22.70 33.92
C ALA A 354 -31.07 23.89 34.28
N PRO A 355 -31.31 24.84 33.34
CA PRO A 355 -32.27 25.91 33.59
C PRO A 355 -33.67 25.33 33.77
N ALA A 356 -34.33 25.74 34.85
CA ALA A 356 -35.67 25.27 35.24
C ALA A 356 -36.70 25.46 34.12
N GLU A 357 -37.49 24.41 33.87
CA GLU A 357 -38.60 24.42 32.92
C GLU A 357 -39.68 25.47 33.33
N PRO A 358 -40.18 26.29 32.40
CA PRO A 358 -41.29 27.19 32.67
C PRO A 358 -42.61 26.41 32.74
N GLN A 359 -43.35 26.60 33.83
CA GLN A 359 -44.67 25.99 34.03
C GLN A 359 -45.75 26.57 33.08
N PRO A 360 -46.70 25.74 32.60
CA PRO A 360 -47.74 26.18 31.67
C PRO A 360 -48.91 26.88 32.38
N SER A 361 -49.20 28.12 31.99
CA SER A 361 -50.39 28.86 32.41
C SER A 361 -51.63 28.39 31.66
N LYS A 362 -52.66 27.99 32.40
CA LYS A 362 -54.01 27.65 31.92
C LYS A 362 -54.77 28.91 31.51
N SER A 363 -55.23 28.98 30.26
CA SER A 363 -56.52 29.62 29.91
C SER A 363 -56.91 29.30 28.46
N SER A 364 -58.08 28.71 28.31
CA SER A 364 -58.91 28.60 27.10
C SER A 364 -60.21 29.41 27.37
N PRO A 365 -61.14 29.70 26.43
CA PRO A 365 -61.18 29.55 24.96
C PRO A 365 -61.87 30.82 24.33
N PRO A 366 -62.65 30.84 23.20
CA PRO A 366 -62.85 29.85 22.13
C PRO A 366 -62.84 30.37 20.65
N ALA A 367 -62.71 29.38 19.76
CA ALA A 367 -63.35 29.19 18.45
C ALA A 367 -63.30 30.29 17.36
N HIS A 368 -62.71 29.94 16.21
CA HIS A 368 -63.38 30.07 14.91
C HIS A 368 -62.86 29.01 13.91
N THR A 369 -63.81 28.56 13.11
CA THR A 369 -63.84 27.49 12.10
C THR A 369 -63.18 27.91 10.77
N VAL A 370 -63.06 26.94 9.84
CA VAL A 370 -62.88 27.06 8.35
C VAL A 370 -61.42 27.01 7.88
N THR A 371 -60.96 26.32 6.83
CA THR A 371 -61.42 25.20 5.95
C THR A 371 -60.19 24.85 5.08
N THR A 372 -60.09 23.58 4.71
CA THR A 372 -59.18 22.91 3.74
C THR A 372 -58.75 23.69 2.49
N GLY A 373 -57.52 23.40 2.01
CA GLY A 373 -57.11 23.65 0.63
C GLY A 373 -55.69 23.15 0.30
N PHE A 374 -55.58 21.92 -0.20
CA PHE A 374 -54.42 21.36 -0.90
C PHE A 374 -54.13 22.12 -2.20
N ILE A 375 -52.84 22.30 -2.53
CA ILE A 375 -52.19 21.75 -3.73
C ILE A 375 -50.77 21.34 -3.33
#